data_AF-A0A0E0J8Z1-F1
#
_entry.id   AF-A0A0E0J8Z1-F1
#
_cell.length_a   1.000
_cell.length_b   1.000
_cell.length_c   1.000
_cell.angle_alpha   90.00
_cell.angle_beta   90.00
_cell.angle_gamma   90.00
#
_symmetry.space_group_name_H-M   'P 1'
#
loop_
_entity.id
_entity.type
_entity.pdbx_description
1 polymer ?
#
loop_
_entity_poly.entity_id
_entity_poly.type
_entity_poly.pdbx_seq_one_letter_code
_entity_poly.pdbx_strand_id
1 'polypeptide(L)'
;MKRFFQPVPKDGSPAKKRPDAAAAASASDSDSLGGDAPAAAACAVGEGDSPPAPREEKPRRFVTWNANSLLLRMKSDWPAFCQFVSRVDPDVICVQEVRMPAAGSKGAPKNPGQLKDDTSSSRDEKQVVLRALSSPPFKDYRVWWSLSDSKYAGTAMIIKKKFEPKKVSFNLDRTSSKHEPDGRVIIAEFESFLLLNTYAPNNGWKEEENSFQRRRKWDKRMLEFVQQVDKPLIWCGDLNVSHEEIDVSHPDFFSSAKLNGYIPPNKEGVRMGILEQRVKMTSGIQLSQEKPLNTLRDQACSTSREEHTSASASKWGWSHFNQFNIGKGWEYANFSYKNINACEGIRFCPLYQCHNIIVDCGQPGFTLSERRRFGNILSQGKLVDAYRYLHKEKDMDCGFSWSGHPIGKYRGKRMRIDYFLVSEKLKDQIVSCDIHGRGIELEGFYGSDHCPVSLELSEEVEAPKPKSSN
;
A
#
# COMPACT_ATOMS: atom_id res chain seq x y z
N MET A 1 -2.31 11.54 31.56
CA MET A 1 -2.86 12.87 31.87
C MET A 1 -4.28 12.96 31.32
N LYS A 2 -5.29 13.06 32.20
CA LYS A 2 -6.70 13.27 31.83
C LYS A 2 -6.88 14.74 31.43
N ARG A 3 -7.46 15.03 30.26
CA ARG A 3 -7.87 16.40 29.89
C ARG A 3 -9.36 16.57 30.17
N PHE A 4 -9.64 17.51 31.06
CA PHE A 4 -10.96 18.06 31.35
C PHE A 4 -11.46 18.88 30.15
N PHE A 5 -12.73 18.71 29.78
CA PHE A 5 -13.48 19.69 28.99
C PHE A 5 -14.68 20.12 29.85
N GLN A 6 -14.77 21.41 30.18
CA GLN A 6 -16.02 22.02 30.65
C GLN A 6 -16.75 22.65 29.45
N PRO A 7 -18.09 22.51 29.35
CA PRO A 7 -18.89 23.16 28.32
C PRO A 7 -19.29 24.59 28.72
N VAL A 8 -19.28 25.51 27.75
CA VAL A 8 -19.80 26.89 27.88
C VAL A 8 -21.34 26.86 27.67
N PRO A 9 -22.14 27.58 28.49
CA PRO A 9 -23.61 27.49 28.48
C PRO A 9 -24.28 28.19 27.29
N LYS A 10 -25.45 27.67 26.89
CA LYS A 10 -26.41 28.27 25.94
C LYS A 10 -27.41 29.13 26.71
N ASP A 11 -27.66 30.34 26.22
CA ASP A 11 -28.85 31.12 26.59
C ASP A 11 -29.97 30.90 25.56
N GLY A 12 -31.17 30.61 26.08
CA GLY A 12 -32.45 30.48 25.35
C GLY A 12 -33.05 31.85 25.01
N SER A 13 -33.92 32.02 24.01
CA SER A 13 -35.35 31.64 23.92
C SER A 13 -36.04 32.78 23.11
N PRO A 14 -37.34 32.73 22.67
CA PRO A 14 -38.29 31.64 22.55
C PRO A 14 -39.01 31.58 21.16
N ALA A 15 -39.90 30.58 21.07
CA ALA A 15 -40.78 30.17 19.97
C ALA A 15 -41.59 31.25 19.22
N LYS A 16 -41.92 30.96 17.95
CA LYS A 16 -43.18 31.39 17.31
C LYS A 16 -43.75 30.31 16.39
N LYS A 17 -45.08 30.26 16.41
CA LYS A 17 -46.05 29.24 15.97
C LYS A 17 -46.06 28.94 14.46
N ARG A 18 -46.53 27.73 14.13
CA ARG A 18 -47.14 27.35 12.84
C ARG A 18 -48.41 28.19 12.54
N PRO A 19 -48.86 28.18 11.28
CA PRO A 19 -50.10 27.44 11.04
C PRO A 19 -50.05 26.49 9.82
N ASP A 20 -50.96 25.52 9.87
CA ASP A 20 -51.24 24.47 8.90
C ASP A 20 -52.08 24.95 7.69
N ALA A 21 -51.97 24.25 6.56
CA ALA A 21 -53.03 24.01 5.55
C ALA A 21 -52.53 22.88 4.62
N ALA A 22 -53.05 21.65 4.66
CA ALA A 22 -54.33 21.13 4.16
C ALA A 22 -54.38 20.83 2.64
N ALA A 23 -54.27 19.53 2.35
CA ALA A 23 -54.87 18.65 1.33
C ALA A 23 -55.59 19.16 0.05
N ALA A 24 -55.32 18.47 -1.08
CA ALA A 24 -56.26 17.92 -2.09
C ALA A 24 -55.45 16.98 -3.06
N ALA A 25 -55.67 15.66 -3.14
CA ALA A 25 -56.70 14.92 -3.91
C ALA A 25 -56.68 15.26 -5.42
N SER A 26 -56.05 14.43 -6.27
CA SER A 26 -56.61 13.30 -7.07
C SER A 26 -57.24 13.71 -8.42
N ALA A 27 -56.72 13.18 -9.53
CA ALA A 27 -57.51 12.68 -10.67
C ALA A 27 -56.60 12.05 -11.73
N SER A 28 -56.93 10.80 -12.05
CA SER A 28 -56.60 10.07 -13.27
C SER A 28 -57.23 10.72 -14.50
N ASP A 29 -56.61 10.56 -15.68
CA ASP A 29 -57.39 10.26 -16.88
C ASP A 29 -56.57 9.48 -17.90
N SER A 30 -57.17 8.38 -18.31
CA SER A 30 -56.85 7.52 -19.44
C SER A 30 -57.48 8.11 -20.70
N ASP A 31 -56.79 8.04 -21.84
CA ASP A 31 -57.52 7.99 -23.10
C ASP A 31 -56.79 7.15 -24.16
N SER A 32 -57.59 6.34 -24.83
CA SER A 32 -57.22 5.27 -25.75
C SER A 32 -58.03 5.41 -27.03
N LEU A 33 -57.36 5.52 -28.17
CA LEU A 33 -57.89 5.31 -29.54
C LEU A 33 -56.67 4.81 -30.35
N GLY A 34 -56.64 3.68 -31.06
CA GLY A 34 -57.66 3.03 -31.87
C GLY A 34 -57.38 3.36 -33.35
N GLY A 35 -56.78 2.45 -34.12
CA GLY A 35 -56.57 2.62 -35.56
C GLY A 35 -55.73 1.54 -36.24
N ASP A 36 -56.32 0.93 -37.27
CA ASP A 36 -56.01 -0.35 -37.91
C ASP A 36 -54.69 -0.47 -38.71
N ALA A 37 -54.27 -1.73 -38.88
CA ALA A 37 -53.25 -2.18 -39.82
C ALA A 37 -53.80 -2.34 -41.25
N PRO A 38 -52.91 -2.38 -42.26
CA PRO A 38 -52.97 -3.47 -43.22
C PRO A 38 -51.61 -4.13 -43.49
N ALA A 39 -51.70 -5.36 -44.01
CA ALA A 39 -50.62 -6.31 -44.18
C ALA A 39 -49.87 -6.22 -45.53
N ALA A 40 -48.66 -6.80 -45.49
CA ALA A 40 -47.91 -7.49 -46.55
C ALA A 40 -47.05 -6.70 -47.54
N ALA A 41 -45.74 -6.87 -47.41
CA ALA A 41 -44.85 -7.25 -48.52
C ALA A 41 -43.54 -7.86 -47.94
N ALA A 42 -43.35 -9.16 -48.15
CA ALA A 42 -42.08 -9.83 -47.94
C ALA A 42 -41.13 -9.51 -49.12
N CYS A 43 -39.92 -9.03 -48.82
CA CYS A 43 -38.82 -8.95 -49.78
C CYS A 43 -37.50 -9.28 -49.08
N ALA A 44 -36.64 -9.95 -49.84
CA ALA A 44 -35.56 -10.80 -49.39
C ALA A 44 -34.36 -10.07 -48.73
N VAL A 45 -33.64 -10.91 -47.98
CA VAL A 45 -32.40 -10.72 -47.24
C VAL A 45 -31.32 -10.04 -48.08
N GLY A 46 -30.77 -8.94 -47.56
CA GLY A 46 -29.41 -8.49 -47.83
C GLY A 46 -28.68 -8.43 -46.50
N GLU A 47 -27.61 -9.22 -46.35
CA GLU A 47 -26.67 -9.14 -45.23
C GLU A 47 -25.95 -7.78 -45.29
N GLY A 48 -26.57 -6.77 -44.68
CA GLY A 48 -25.92 -5.50 -44.36
C GLY A 48 -25.35 -5.58 -42.95
N ASP A 49 -24.04 -5.35 -42.84
CA ASP A 49 -23.27 -5.26 -41.60
C ASP A 49 -24.12 -4.74 -40.43
N SER A 50 -24.23 -5.58 -39.40
CA SER A 50 -24.74 -5.12 -38.11
C SER A 50 -23.82 -3.99 -37.65
N PRO A 51 -24.35 -2.83 -37.21
CA PRO A 51 -23.50 -1.79 -36.63
C PRO A 51 -22.65 -2.44 -35.53
N PRO A 52 -21.33 -2.16 -35.47
CA PRO A 52 -20.48 -2.75 -34.46
C PRO A 52 -21.12 -2.49 -33.10
N ALA A 53 -21.29 -3.56 -32.31
CA ALA A 53 -21.86 -3.47 -30.99
C ALA A 53 -21.21 -2.29 -30.23
N PRO A 54 -21.98 -1.48 -29.47
CA PRO A 54 -21.42 -0.35 -28.75
C PRO A 54 -20.21 -0.82 -27.95
N ARG A 55 -19.03 -0.25 -28.24
CA ARG A 55 -17.81 -0.57 -27.50
C ARG A 55 -18.09 -0.29 -26.03
N GLU A 56 -17.99 -1.31 -25.18
CA GLU A 56 -18.25 -1.16 -23.76
C GLU A 56 -17.28 -0.11 -23.19
N GLU A 57 -17.83 1.00 -22.69
CA GLU A 57 -17.02 2.09 -22.15
C GLU A 57 -16.34 1.60 -20.86
N LYS A 58 -15.01 1.60 -20.82
CA LYS A 58 -14.22 1.15 -19.65
C LYS A 58 -13.66 2.33 -18.86
N PRO A 59 -13.45 2.19 -17.53
CA PRO A 59 -12.83 3.25 -16.74
C PRO A 59 -11.37 3.45 -17.17
N ARG A 60 -10.95 4.71 -17.25
CA ARG A 60 -9.60 5.10 -17.69
C ARG A 60 -8.91 6.09 -16.75
N ARG A 61 -9.71 6.85 -15.98
CA ARG A 61 -9.20 7.82 -15.00
C ARG A 61 -9.38 7.28 -13.60
N PHE A 62 -8.28 7.14 -12.88
CA PHE A 62 -8.27 6.57 -11.54
C PHE A 62 -7.66 7.56 -10.57
N VAL A 63 -8.16 7.58 -9.35
CA VAL A 63 -7.53 8.28 -8.22
C VAL A 63 -7.38 7.31 -7.07
N THR A 64 -6.26 7.38 -6.36
CA THR A 64 -6.08 6.72 -5.07
C THR A 64 -5.71 7.74 -3.99
N TRP A 65 -6.24 7.58 -2.78
CA TRP A 65 -5.99 8.50 -1.68
C TRP A 65 -6.13 7.83 -0.30
N ASN A 66 -5.06 7.81 0.49
CA ASN A 66 -5.15 7.52 1.91
C ASN A 66 -5.71 8.75 2.65
N ALA A 67 -6.95 8.64 3.13
CA ALA A 67 -7.65 9.78 3.73
C ALA A 67 -7.28 10.05 5.19
N ASN A 68 -6.56 9.12 5.84
CA ASN A 68 -6.26 9.16 7.28
C ASN A 68 -7.50 9.57 8.11
N SER A 69 -8.53 8.73 8.04
CA SER A 69 -9.94 8.96 8.45
C SER A 69 -10.79 9.74 7.45
N LEU A 70 -11.44 9.00 6.54
CA LEU A 70 -12.40 9.56 5.58
C LEU A 70 -13.52 10.37 6.25
N LEU A 71 -14.06 9.91 7.39
CA LEU A 71 -15.11 10.64 8.11
C LEU A 71 -14.63 12.02 8.59
N LEU A 72 -13.38 12.12 9.05
CA LEU A 72 -12.81 13.41 9.45
C LEU A 72 -12.70 14.33 8.24
N ARG A 73 -12.16 13.84 7.12
CA ARG A 73 -12.06 14.61 5.87
C ARG A 73 -13.42 15.08 5.36
N MET A 74 -14.44 14.22 5.44
CA MET A 74 -15.81 14.58 5.07
C MET A 74 -16.40 15.71 5.94
N LYS A 75 -15.89 15.93 7.16
CA LYS A 75 -16.33 17.00 8.05
C LYS A 75 -15.56 18.31 7.86
N SER A 76 -14.25 18.25 7.62
CA SER A 76 -13.37 19.44 7.58
C SER A 76 -12.93 19.88 6.20
N ASP A 77 -12.68 18.93 5.29
CA ASP A 77 -11.90 19.16 4.06
C ASP A 77 -12.68 18.80 2.78
N TRP A 78 -13.91 18.28 2.93
CA TRP A 78 -14.70 17.73 1.85
C TRP A 78 -14.95 18.69 0.67
N PRO A 79 -15.28 19.98 0.88
CA PRO A 79 -15.51 20.89 -0.25
C PRO A 79 -14.29 21.03 -1.16
N ALA A 80 -13.08 21.11 -0.59
CA ALA A 80 -11.84 21.19 -1.37
C ALA A 80 -11.57 19.88 -2.12
N PHE A 81 -11.83 18.73 -1.49
CA PHE A 81 -11.71 17.43 -2.16
C PHE A 81 -12.77 17.24 -3.26
N CYS A 82 -14.01 17.70 -3.07
CA CYS A 82 -15.04 17.71 -4.11
C CYS A 82 -14.60 18.52 -5.33
N GLN A 83 -14.03 19.71 -5.12
CA GLN A 83 -13.49 20.52 -6.23
C GLN A 83 -12.37 19.79 -6.97
N PHE A 84 -11.50 19.09 -6.26
CA PHE A 84 -10.48 18.24 -6.87
C PHE A 84 -11.09 17.13 -7.73
N VAL A 85 -12.05 16.38 -7.19
CA VAL A 85 -12.75 15.32 -7.92
C VAL A 85 -13.48 15.88 -9.14
N SER A 86 -14.11 17.06 -9.05
CA SER A 86 -14.75 17.71 -10.21
C SER A 86 -13.76 18.15 -11.29
N ARG A 87 -12.52 18.53 -10.93
CA ARG A 87 -11.48 18.90 -11.91
C ARG A 87 -10.85 17.69 -12.58
N VAL A 88 -10.53 16.66 -11.80
CA VAL A 88 -9.87 15.43 -12.31
C VAL A 88 -10.87 14.51 -13.01
N ASP A 89 -12.16 14.59 -12.62
CA ASP A 89 -13.25 13.75 -13.11
C ASP A 89 -12.91 12.25 -13.16
N PRO A 90 -12.41 11.65 -12.05
CA PRO A 90 -11.97 10.26 -12.05
C PRO A 90 -13.15 9.30 -12.19
N ASP A 91 -12.97 8.25 -12.98
CA ASP A 91 -13.96 7.18 -13.15
C ASP A 91 -14.03 6.27 -11.92
N VAL A 92 -12.88 6.07 -11.27
CA VAL A 92 -12.76 5.31 -10.01
C VAL A 92 -11.90 6.05 -9.00
N ILE A 93 -12.36 6.09 -7.76
CA ILE A 93 -11.63 6.64 -6.62
C ILE A 93 -11.44 5.53 -5.57
N CYS A 94 -10.19 5.21 -5.27
CA CYS A 94 -9.78 4.25 -4.26
C CYS A 94 -9.37 4.99 -2.98
N VAL A 95 -10.00 4.67 -1.85
CA VAL A 95 -9.72 5.32 -0.57
C VAL A 95 -9.17 4.31 0.43
N GLN A 96 -8.08 4.67 1.09
CA GLN A 96 -7.50 3.91 2.20
C GLN A 96 -7.70 4.66 3.53
N GLU A 97 -7.58 3.93 4.63
CA GLU A 97 -7.79 4.43 5.99
C GLU A 97 -9.11 5.17 6.17
N VAL A 98 -10.19 4.50 5.78
CA VAL A 98 -11.56 4.97 6.04
C VAL A 98 -11.78 5.17 7.55
N ARG A 99 -11.22 4.28 8.37
CA ARG A 99 -11.27 4.31 9.85
C ARG A 99 -12.69 4.39 10.43
N MET A 100 -13.62 3.71 9.77
CA MET A 100 -14.98 3.50 10.26
C MET A 100 -15.23 2.00 10.43
N PRO A 101 -15.92 1.60 11.51
CA PRO A 101 -16.12 0.19 11.81
C PRO A 101 -17.25 -0.40 10.97
N ALA A 102 -17.14 -1.70 10.69
CA ALA A 102 -18.16 -2.52 10.06
C ALA A 102 -19.46 -2.59 10.87
N ALA A 103 -20.59 -2.72 10.18
CA ALA A 103 -21.91 -2.84 10.79
C ALA A 103 -22.09 -4.14 11.57
N GLY A 104 -22.96 -4.10 12.57
CA GLY A 104 -23.26 -5.22 13.46
C GLY A 104 -23.09 -4.85 14.94
N SER A 105 -23.92 -5.44 15.80
CA SER A 105 -23.93 -5.21 17.24
C SER A 105 -22.69 -5.80 17.93
N LYS A 106 -22.40 -5.37 19.16
CA LYS A 106 -21.27 -5.88 19.95
C LYS A 106 -21.41 -7.40 20.16
N GLY A 107 -20.38 -8.17 19.78
CA GLY A 107 -20.35 -9.63 19.92
C GLY A 107 -21.02 -10.41 18.78
N ALA A 108 -21.72 -9.74 17.86
CA ALA A 108 -22.29 -10.38 16.68
C ALA A 108 -21.31 -10.35 15.49
N PRO A 109 -21.47 -11.26 14.50
CA PRO A 109 -20.75 -11.18 13.23
C PRO A 109 -20.93 -9.80 12.58
N LYS A 110 -19.84 -9.24 12.06
CA LYS A 110 -19.87 -7.95 11.38
C LYS A 110 -20.19 -8.09 9.89
N ASN A 111 -20.74 -7.02 9.31
CA ASN A 111 -20.87 -6.83 7.87
C ASN A 111 -19.87 -5.76 7.40
N PRO A 112 -18.70 -6.15 6.87
CA PRO A 112 -17.67 -5.23 6.39
C PRO A 112 -18.08 -4.36 5.21
N GLY A 113 -19.15 -4.74 4.48
CA GLY A 113 -19.69 -3.97 3.37
C GLY A 113 -20.59 -2.80 3.80
N GLN A 114 -20.86 -2.64 5.09
CA GLN A 114 -21.75 -1.60 5.61
C GLN A 114 -21.16 -0.86 6.80
N LEU A 115 -21.43 0.45 6.85
CA LEU A 115 -21.04 1.31 7.97
C LEU A 115 -21.89 1.01 9.21
N LYS A 116 -21.23 0.91 10.37
CA LYS A 116 -21.87 0.75 11.67
C LYS A 116 -22.92 1.82 11.97
N ASP A 117 -24.04 1.37 12.55
CA ASP A 117 -25.22 2.17 12.85
C ASP A 117 -26.03 1.67 14.06
N ASP A 118 -25.43 0.83 14.90
CA ASP A 118 -26.08 0.23 16.08
C ASP A 118 -26.27 1.23 17.25
N THR A 119 -25.45 2.28 17.33
CA THR A 119 -25.55 3.36 18.32
C THR A 119 -26.01 4.68 17.69
N SER A 120 -26.55 5.61 18.50
CA SER A 120 -26.93 6.95 18.00
C SER A 120 -25.74 7.69 17.40
N SER A 121 -24.58 7.66 18.07
CA SER A 121 -23.35 8.27 17.55
C SER A 121 -22.93 7.68 16.21
N SER A 122 -22.96 6.36 16.03
CA SER A 122 -22.61 5.74 14.74
C SER A 122 -23.63 6.03 13.64
N ARG A 123 -24.92 6.19 13.97
CA ARG A 123 -25.94 6.64 13.01
C ARG A 123 -25.68 8.07 12.53
N ASP A 124 -25.30 8.97 13.43
CA ASP A 124 -24.94 10.35 13.08
C ASP A 124 -23.69 10.38 12.17
N GLU A 125 -22.66 9.58 12.50
CA GLU A 125 -21.47 9.43 11.66
C GLU A 125 -21.82 8.89 10.26
N LYS A 126 -22.63 7.82 10.18
CA LYS A 126 -23.12 7.26 8.91
C LYS A 126 -23.92 8.28 8.11
N GLN A 127 -24.76 9.08 8.75
CA GLN A 127 -25.57 10.09 8.08
C GLN A 127 -24.72 11.20 7.44
N VAL A 128 -23.61 11.60 8.08
CA VAL A 128 -22.64 12.54 7.50
C VAL A 128 -22.04 11.96 6.23
N VAL A 129 -21.59 10.71 6.26
CA VAL A 129 -20.99 10.03 5.10
C VAL A 129 -21.99 9.90 3.96
N LEU A 130 -23.22 9.45 4.25
CA LEU A 130 -24.25 9.29 3.23
C LEU A 130 -24.63 10.63 2.59
N ARG A 131 -24.71 11.72 3.37
CA ARG A 131 -24.96 13.06 2.82
C ARG A 131 -23.83 13.52 1.91
N ALA A 132 -22.58 13.31 2.33
CA ALA A 132 -21.39 13.66 1.56
C ALA A 132 -21.35 12.93 0.20
N LEU A 133 -21.67 11.62 0.20
CA LEU A 133 -21.69 10.78 -1.00
C LEU A 133 -22.94 10.97 -1.88
N SER A 134 -24.04 11.48 -1.32
CA SER A 134 -25.26 11.77 -2.08
C SER A 134 -25.24 13.15 -2.76
N SER A 135 -24.19 13.93 -2.55
CA SER A 135 -24.04 15.28 -3.11
C SER A 135 -23.08 15.27 -4.31
N PRO A 136 -23.19 16.19 -5.28
CA PRO A 136 -22.19 16.34 -6.33
C PRO A 136 -20.77 16.54 -5.77
N PRO A 137 -19.72 15.99 -6.42
CA PRO A 137 -19.77 15.14 -7.61
C PRO A 137 -20.14 13.67 -7.32
N PHE A 138 -20.16 13.25 -6.06
CA PHE A 138 -20.29 11.83 -5.67
C PHE A 138 -21.67 11.21 -5.90
N LYS A 139 -22.73 12.01 -6.10
CA LYS A 139 -24.08 11.51 -6.41
C LYS A 139 -24.11 10.57 -7.63
N ASP A 140 -23.15 10.70 -8.54
CA ASP A 140 -23.05 9.91 -9.77
C ASP A 140 -22.17 8.66 -9.60
N TYR A 141 -21.74 8.36 -8.38
CA TYR A 141 -20.90 7.22 -8.03
C TYR A 141 -21.64 6.18 -7.18
N ARG A 142 -21.15 4.94 -7.23
CA ARG A 142 -21.47 3.84 -6.30
C ARG A 142 -20.25 3.60 -5.41
N VAL A 143 -20.48 3.22 -4.16
CA VAL A 143 -19.41 2.94 -3.20
C VAL A 143 -19.45 1.49 -2.73
N TRP A 144 -18.28 0.87 -2.69
CA TRP A 144 -18.04 -0.43 -2.07
C TRP A 144 -17.14 -0.23 -0.85
N TRP A 145 -17.49 -0.86 0.25
CA TRP A 145 -16.77 -0.78 1.50
C TRP A 145 -16.09 -2.11 1.83
N SER A 146 -14.88 -2.03 2.37
CA SER A 146 -14.20 -3.16 3.02
C SER A 146 -13.71 -2.66 4.36
N LEU A 147 -14.48 -2.88 5.42
CA LEU A 147 -14.25 -2.28 6.73
C LEU A 147 -13.73 -3.31 7.73
N SER A 148 -12.96 -2.84 8.71
CA SER A 148 -12.59 -3.67 9.86
C SER A 148 -13.65 -3.58 10.96
N ASP A 149 -13.55 -4.45 11.96
CA ASP A 149 -14.42 -4.42 13.15
C ASP A 149 -14.18 -3.18 14.03
N SER A 150 -13.09 -2.45 13.79
CA SER A 150 -12.62 -1.31 14.59
C SER A 150 -12.54 -0.02 13.76
N LYS A 151 -12.20 1.11 14.40
CA LYS A 151 -11.90 2.37 13.70
C LYS A 151 -10.49 2.43 13.10
N TYR A 152 -9.91 1.28 12.77
CA TYR A 152 -8.57 1.17 12.19
C TYR A 152 -8.64 0.55 10.79
N ALA A 153 -7.70 0.94 9.90
CA ALA A 153 -7.66 0.51 8.51
C ALA A 153 -8.98 0.80 7.75
N GLY A 154 -9.51 -0.19 7.05
CA GLY A 154 -10.68 -0.06 6.17
C GLY A 154 -10.38 0.68 4.87
N THR A 155 -11.00 0.23 3.79
CA THR A 155 -10.87 0.79 2.45
C THR A 155 -12.24 1.00 1.81
N ALA A 156 -12.28 1.88 0.81
CA ALA A 156 -13.44 2.09 -0.03
C ALA A 156 -13.02 2.15 -1.50
N MET A 157 -13.91 1.77 -2.39
CA MET A 157 -13.77 1.97 -3.83
C MET A 157 -15.06 2.65 -4.32
N ILE A 158 -14.92 3.78 -5.00
CA ILE A 158 -16.02 4.64 -5.43
C ILE A 158 -15.96 4.71 -6.97
N ILE A 159 -16.92 4.12 -7.66
CA ILE A 159 -16.92 3.96 -9.13
C ILE A 159 -18.08 4.75 -9.71
N LYS A 160 -17.88 5.54 -10.79
CA LYS A 160 -18.99 6.22 -11.48
C LYS A 160 -20.03 5.18 -11.91
N LYS A 161 -21.31 5.47 -11.68
CA LYS A 161 -22.45 4.57 -11.93
C LYS A 161 -22.53 4.01 -13.36
N LYS A 162 -21.93 4.69 -14.34
CA LYS A 162 -21.89 4.23 -15.73
C LYS A 162 -20.91 3.07 -15.97
N PHE A 163 -19.95 2.84 -15.07
CA PHE A 163 -19.03 1.71 -15.12
C PHE A 163 -19.46 0.67 -14.10
N GLU A 164 -19.91 -0.49 -14.57
CA GLU A 164 -20.29 -1.60 -13.71
C GLU A 164 -19.19 -2.67 -13.72
N PRO A 165 -18.56 -2.98 -12.56
CA PRO A 165 -17.64 -4.11 -12.49
C PRO A 165 -18.42 -5.43 -12.58
N LYS A 166 -17.86 -6.42 -13.29
CA LYS A 166 -18.41 -7.79 -13.38
C LYS A 166 -18.50 -8.47 -12.03
N LYS A 167 -17.50 -8.21 -11.18
CA LYS A 167 -17.40 -8.78 -9.84
C LYS A 167 -16.61 -7.83 -8.94
N VAL A 168 -17.02 -7.73 -7.68
CA VAL A 168 -16.23 -7.10 -6.62
C VAL A 168 -15.93 -8.14 -5.55
N SER A 169 -14.66 -8.27 -5.17
CA SER A 169 -14.20 -9.16 -4.10
C SER A 169 -13.30 -8.44 -3.11
N PHE A 170 -13.19 -9.00 -1.91
CA PHE A 170 -12.59 -8.32 -0.75
C PHE A 170 -11.46 -9.12 -0.11
N ASN A 171 -10.90 -10.06 -0.86
CA ASN A 171 -9.85 -10.98 -0.45
C ASN A 171 -8.85 -11.20 -1.59
N LEU A 172 -7.57 -11.35 -1.25
CA LEU A 172 -6.54 -11.75 -2.23
C LEU A 172 -6.70 -13.20 -2.65
N ASP A 173 -7.24 -14.06 -1.79
CA ASP A 173 -7.68 -15.39 -2.18
C ASP A 173 -8.99 -15.28 -2.96
N ARG A 174 -8.91 -15.42 -4.29
CA ARG A 174 -10.06 -15.28 -5.20
C ARG A 174 -11.11 -16.38 -5.02
N THR A 175 -10.80 -17.46 -4.29
CA THR A 175 -11.76 -18.52 -3.96
C THR A 175 -12.58 -18.20 -2.71
N SER A 176 -12.09 -17.29 -1.86
CA SER A 176 -12.76 -16.87 -0.64
C SER A 176 -13.79 -15.77 -0.92
N SER A 177 -15.00 -15.97 -0.41
CA SER A 177 -16.05 -14.93 -0.40
C SER A 177 -15.99 -14.02 0.84
N LYS A 178 -15.12 -14.33 1.81
CA LYS A 178 -15.00 -13.56 3.05
C LYS A 178 -14.08 -12.35 2.87
N HIS A 179 -14.50 -11.21 3.40
CA HIS A 179 -13.63 -10.04 3.52
C HIS A 179 -12.39 -10.35 4.35
N GLU A 180 -11.29 -9.68 4.01
CA GLU A 180 -10.14 -9.59 4.90
C GLU A 180 -10.54 -8.91 6.23
N PRO A 181 -10.13 -9.45 7.41
CA PRO A 181 -10.52 -8.92 8.72
C PRO A 181 -10.23 -7.43 8.94
N ASP A 182 -9.16 -6.90 8.33
CA ASP A 182 -8.75 -5.49 8.46
C ASP A 182 -9.35 -4.58 7.36
N GLY A 183 -10.12 -5.13 6.41
CA GLY A 183 -10.71 -4.35 5.32
C GLY A 183 -9.68 -3.73 4.37
N ARG A 184 -8.55 -4.41 4.15
CA ARG A 184 -7.38 -3.87 3.42
C ARG A 184 -7.42 -4.07 1.91
N VAL A 185 -8.43 -4.74 1.37
CA VAL A 185 -8.47 -5.21 -0.02
C VAL A 185 -9.86 -4.95 -0.59
N ILE A 186 -9.89 -4.35 -1.78
CA ILE A 186 -11.03 -4.36 -2.70
C ILE A 186 -10.48 -4.65 -4.10
N ILE A 187 -11.06 -5.63 -4.78
CA ILE A 187 -10.75 -5.97 -6.17
C ILE A 187 -12.04 -5.76 -6.97
N ALA A 188 -12.00 -4.91 -7.99
CA ALA A 188 -13.05 -4.78 -8.98
C ALA A 188 -12.58 -5.41 -10.30
N GLU A 189 -13.35 -6.37 -10.80
CA GLU A 189 -13.09 -7.05 -12.06
C GLU A 189 -13.91 -6.43 -13.17
N PHE A 190 -13.23 -5.86 -14.17
CA PHE A 190 -13.83 -5.39 -15.41
C PHE A 190 -13.59 -6.42 -16.53
N GLU A 191 -14.15 -6.16 -17.71
CA GLU A 191 -13.94 -7.01 -18.90
C GLU A 191 -12.44 -7.16 -19.22
N SER A 192 -11.73 -6.03 -19.36
CA SER A 192 -10.35 -5.98 -19.87
C SER A 192 -9.26 -5.99 -18.78
N PHE A 193 -9.58 -5.67 -17.53
CA PHE A 193 -8.58 -5.60 -16.45
C PHE A 193 -9.18 -5.83 -15.05
N LEU A 194 -8.28 -6.07 -14.08
CA LEU A 194 -8.56 -6.06 -12.66
C LEU A 194 -8.06 -4.75 -12.04
N LEU A 195 -8.88 -4.10 -11.23
CA LEU A 195 -8.47 -3.00 -10.36
C LEU A 195 -8.37 -3.48 -8.92
N LEU A 196 -7.17 -3.45 -8.37
CA LEU A 196 -6.90 -3.79 -6.98
C LEU A 196 -6.59 -2.51 -6.18
N ASN A 197 -7.38 -2.26 -5.14
CA ASN A 197 -7.11 -1.27 -4.10
C ASN A 197 -6.59 -1.98 -2.85
N THR A 198 -5.44 -1.54 -2.32
CA THR A 198 -4.93 -2.04 -1.05
C THR A 198 -4.50 -0.98 -0.06
N TYR A 199 -4.61 -1.30 1.23
CA TYR A 199 -3.91 -0.62 2.31
C TYR A 199 -2.95 -1.59 3.02
N ALA A 200 -1.66 -1.54 2.66
CA ALA A 200 -0.67 -2.44 3.22
C ALA A 200 -0.44 -2.18 4.72
N PRO A 201 -0.20 -3.22 5.53
CA PRO A 201 0.08 -3.03 6.96
C PRO A 201 1.44 -2.38 7.19
N ASN A 202 1.46 -1.24 7.88
CA ASN A 202 2.70 -0.61 8.34
C ASN A 202 3.33 -1.43 9.50
N ASN A 203 4.67 -1.51 9.52
CA ASN A 203 5.43 -2.19 10.57
C ASN A 203 5.48 -1.41 11.89
N GLY A 204 5.42 -0.08 11.83
CA GLY A 204 5.50 0.81 12.99
C GLY A 204 6.83 0.70 13.74
N TRP A 205 6.93 1.47 14.80
CA TRP A 205 8.15 1.56 15.64
C TRP A 205 8.06 0.78 16.95
N LYS A 206 6.95 0.10 17.23
CA LYS A 206 6.72 -0.60 18.50
C LYS A 206 7.33 -2.01 18.47
N GLU A 207 7.73 -2.49 19.64
CA GLU A 207 8.16 -3.87 19.93
C GLU A 207 7.06 -4.94 19.79
N GLU A 208 6.04 -4.68 18.98
CA GLU A 208 5.08 -5.71 18.65
C GLU A 208 5.74 -6.62 17.60
N GLU A 209 6.34 -7.71 18.05
CA GLU A 209 7.02 -8.73 17.22
C GLU A 209 6.17 -9.19 16.01
N ASN A 210 4.85 -9.05 16.15
CA ASN A 210 3.86 -9.41 15.14
C ASN A 210 3.76 -8.43 13.96
N SER A 211 4.21 -7.17 14.05
CA SER A 211 4.00 -6.19 12.97
C SER A 211 4.79 -6.56 11.71
N PHE A 212 6.08 -6.85 11.86
CA PHE A 212 6.96 -7.32 10.78
C PHE A 212 6.53 -8.69 10.24
N GLN A 213 6.09 -9.60 11.12
CA GLN A 213 5.55 -10.89 10.69
C GLN A 213 4.27 -10.71 9.87
N ARG A 214 3.36 -9.84 10.31
CA ARG A 214 2.13 -9.48 9.59
C ARG A 214 2.45 -8.88 8.21
N ARG A 215 3.40 -7.95 8.13
CA ARG A 215 3.85 -7.36 6.86
C ARG A 215 4.46 -8.40 5.93
N ARG A 216 5.33 -9.29 6.43
CA ARG A 216 5.89 -10.38 5.60
C ARG A 216 4.82 -11.33 5.07
N LYS A 217 3.86 -11.71 5.92
CA LYS A 217 2.74 -12.56 5.50
C LYS A 217 1.89 -11.86 4.43
N TRP A 218 1.66 -10.55 4.59
CA TRP A 218 0.99 -9.73 3.59
C TRP A 218 1.76 -9.70 2.26
N ASP A 219 3.06 -9.38 2.29
CA ASP A 219 3.90 -9.30 1.10
C ASP A 219 3.96 -10.65 0.36
N LYS A 220 4.03 -11.76 1.10
CA LYS A 220 3.97 -13.12 0.52
C LYS A 220 2.64 -13.37 -0.19
N ARG A 221 1.51 -13.02 0.43
CA ARG A 221 0.18 -13.18 -0.18
C ARG A 221 0.00 -12.29 -1.41
N MET A 222 0.54 -11.08 -1.38
CA MET A 222 0.57 -10.19 -2.54
C MET A 222 1.40 -10.77 -3.69
N LEU A 223 2.57 -11.34 -3.38
CA LEU A 223 3.39 -12.04 -4.36
C LEU A 223 2.64 -13.21 -5.02
N GLU A 224 2.01 -14.06 -4.21
CA GLU A 224 1.20 -15.19 -4.68
C GLU A 224 0.03 -14.70 -5.56
N PHE A 225 -0.64 -13.62 -5.16
CA PHE A 225 -1.72 -13.01 -5.93
C PHE A 225 -1.25 -12.53 -7.31
N VAL A 226 -0.18 -11.72 -7.38
CA VAL A 226 0.28 -11.17 -8.67
C VAL A 226 0.84 -12.25 -9.60
N GLN A 227 1.31 -13.39 -9.07
CA GLN A 227 1.74 -14.54 -9.86
C GLN A 227 0.58 -15.34 -10.46
N GLN A 228 -0.60 -15.29 -9.83
CA GLN A 228 -1.79 -16.06 -10.23
C GLN A 228 -2.78 -15.25 -11.08
N VAL A 229 -2.65 -13.93 -11.12
CA VAL A 229 -3.52 -13.06 -11.92
C VAL A 229 -3.24 -13.23 -13.40
N ASP A 230 -4.29 -13.54 -14.15
CA ASP A 230 -4.30 -13.82 -15.59
C ASP A 230 -4.69 -12.58 -16.43
N LYS A 231 -5.60 -11.76 -15.90
CA LYS A 231 -6.01 -10.48 -16.49
C LYS A 231 -4.99 -9.37 -16.23
N PRO A 232 -4.86 -8.37 -17.13
CA PRO A 232 -4.12 -7.16 -16.83
C PRO A 232 -4.56 -6.53 -15.50
N LEU A 233 -3.60 -6.13 -14.66
CA LEU A 233 -3.81 -5.61 -13.32
C LEU A 233 -3.44 -4.13 -13.25
N ILE A 234 -4.31 -3.35 -12.63
CA ILE A 234 -4.02 -2.03 -12.10
C ILE A 234 -4.10 -2.16 -10.57
N TRP A 235 -2.97 -2.04 -9.88
CA TRP A 235 -2.87 -2.12 -8.43
C TRP A 235 -2.53 -0.76 -7.85
N CYS A 236 -3.36 -0.26 -6.94
CA CYS A 236 -3.19 1.05 -6.32
C CYS A 236 -3.43 1.05 -4.81
N GLY A 237 -3.07 2.16 -4.18
CA GLY A 237 -3.26 2.42 -2.76
C GLY A 237 -1.98 2.78 -2.02
N ASP A 238 -2.10 2.94 -0.70
CA ASP A 238 -0.96 3.08 0.20
C ASP A 238 -0.33 1.70 0.45
N LEU A 239 0.84 1.51 -0.16
CA LEU A 239 1.61 0.27 -0.12
C LEU A 239 2.63 0.26 1.03
N ASN A 240 2.70 1.34 1.82
CA ASN A 240 3.59 1.50 2.97
C ASN A 240 5.03 1.08 2.65
N VAL A 241 5.54 1.47 1.49
CA VAL A 241 6.92 1.25 1.08
C VAL A 241 7.35 2.31 0.07
N SER A 242 8.52 2.91 0.24
CA SER A 242 9.20 3.71 -0.77
C SER A 242 10.26 2.83 -1.42
N HIS A 243 10.10 2.53 -2.71
CA HIS A 243 10.87 1.46 -3.37
C HIS A 243 12.36 1.79 -3.46
N GLU A 244 12.70 3.01 -3.87
CA GLU A 244 14.08 3.43 -4.11
C GLU A 244 14.43 4.72 -3.35
N GLU A 245 15.71 5.06 -3.28
CA GLU A 245 16.18 6.28 -2.59
C GLU A 245 15.61 7.57 -3.16
N ILE A 246 15.27 7.56 -4.46
CA ILE A 246 14.58 8.66 -5.13
C ILE A 246 13.17 8.90 -4.58
N ASP A 247 12.56 7.89 -3.97
CA ASP A 247 11.18 7.92 -3.46
C ASP A 247 11.07 8.47 -2.04
N VAL A 248 12.18 8.91 -1.46
CA VAL A 248 12.21 9.61 -0.17
C VAL A 248 12.98 10.90 -0.27
N SER A 249 12.50 11.93 0.44
CA SER A 249 13.17 13.24 0.46
C SER A 249 14.59 13.20 1.06
N HIS A 250 14.82 12.35 2.06
CA HIS A 250 16.07 12.29 2.82
C HIS A 250 16.51 10.83 3.03
N PRO A 251 17.14 10.19 2.03
CA PRO A 251 17.43 8.76 2.06
C PRO A 251 18.25 8.34 3.29
N ASP A 252 19.30 9.10 3.65
CA ASP A 252 20.12 8.81 4.82
C ASP A 252 19.32 8.83 6.13
N PHE A 253 18.43 9.81 6.28
CA PHE A 253 17.57 9.90 7.46
C PHE A 253 16.66 8.67 7.57
N PHE A 254 16.03 8.27 6.47
CA PHE A 254 15.09 7.14 6.47
C PHE A 254 15.81 5.80 6.59
N SER A 255 16.97 5.61 5.97
CA SER A 255 17.74 4.36 6.04
C SER A 255 18.36 4.13 7.43
N SER A 256 18.74 5.20 8.14
CA SER A 256 19.38 5.11 9.44
C SER A 256 18.45 5.42 10.62
N ALA A 257 17.16 5.65 10.38
CA ALA A 257 16.23 6.06 11.43
C ALA A 257 16.16 5.03 12.57
N LYS A 258 16.12 5.56 13.79
CA LYS A 258 15.85 4.81 15.04
C LYS A 258 14.85 5.58 15.88
N LEU A 259 14.12 4.89 16.76
CA LEU A 259 13.28 5.53 17.77
C LEU A 259 13.91 5.31 19.15
N ASN A 260 14.43 6.34 19.80
CA ASN A 260 15.08 6.23 21.12
C ASN A 260 16.18 5.15 21.19
N GLY A 261 16.99 5.03 20.12
CA GLY A 261 18.03 4.00 20.01
C GLY A 261 17.52 2.61 19.61
N TYR A 262 16.22 2.39 19.63
CA TYR A 262 15.59 1.14 19.21
C TYR A 262 15.61 0.97 17.70
N ILE A 263 16.04 -0.22 17.27
CA ILE A 263 15.91 -0.74 15.92
C ILE A 263 14.92 -1.89 15.99
N PRO A 264 13.81 -1.85 15.24
CA PRO A 264 12.87 -2.97 15.23
C PRO A 264 13.58 -4.28 14.89
N PRO A 265 13.25 -5.40 15.57
CA PRO A 265 13.91 -6.68 15.36
C PRO A 265 13.45 -7.28 14.02
N ASN A 266 14.00 -6.77 12.92
CA ASN A 266 13.81 -7.38 11.61
C ASN A 266 15.00 -8.26 11.25
N LYS A 267 15.12 -9.39 11.96
CA LYS A 267 16.11 -10.44 11.68
C LYS A 267 15.64 -11.30 10.52
N GLU A 268 15.75 -10.78 9.30
CA GLU A 268 15.61 -11.60 8.10
C GLU A 268 16.97 -12.20 7.76
N GLY A 269 17.07 -13.53 7.77
CA GLY A 269 18.27 -14.22 7.29
C GLY A 269 18.42 -14.01 5.79
N VAL A 270 19.05 -12.91 5.38
CA VAL A 270 19.36 -12.66 3.97
C VAL A 270 20.49 -13.60 3.57
N ARG A 271 20.17 -14.69 2.86
CA ARG A 271 21.17 -15.33 1.99
C ARG A 271 21.43 -14.36 0.84
N MET A 272 22.56 -13.68 0.86
CA MET A 272 23.05 -12.97 -0.32
C MET A 272 23.33 -14.01 -1.41
N GLY A 273 22.37 -14.24 -2.29
CA GLY A 273 22.60 -14.98 -3.52
C GLY A 273 23.44 -14.10 -4.43
N ILE A 274 24.74 -14.37 -4.50
CA ILE A 274 25.57 -13.90 -5.61
C ILE A 274 24.99 -14.56 -6.86
N LEU A 275 24.55 -13.77 -7.85
CA LEU A 275 24.33 -14.26 -9.20
C LEU A 275 25.66 -14.84 -9.68
N GLU A 276 25.82 -16.16 -9.67
CA GLU A 276 26.85 -16.80 -10.46
C GLU A 276 26.50 -16.61 -11.94
N GLN A 277 27.07 -15.58 -12.56
CA GLN A 277 27.30 -15.60 -13.99
C GLN A 277 28.24 -16.77 -14.28
N ARG A 278 27.68 -17.89 -14.73
CA ARG A 278 28.44 -18.99 -15.33
C ARG A 278 29.10 -18.48 -16.62
N VAL A 279 30.29 -17.90 -16.49
CA VAL A 279 31.25 -17.85 -17.59
C VAL A 279 31.76 -19.28 -17.76
N LYS A 280 31.28 -19.97 -18.80
CA LYS A 280 31.88 -21.22 -19.25
C LYS A 280 33.30 -20.91 -19.73
N MET A 281 34.30 -21.06 -18.87
CA MET A 281 35.65 -21.35 -19.34
C MET A 281 35.78 -22.85 -19.52
N THR A 282 35.80 -23.25 -20.78
CA THR A 282 36.31 -24.54 -21.22
C THR A 282 37.81 -24.61 -20.91
N SER A 283 38.18 -25.37 -19.90
CA SER A 283 39.52 -25.96 -19.81
C SER A 283 39.35 -27.38 -19.30
N GLY A 284 39.55 -28.33 -20.22
CA GLY A 284 39.42 -29.75 -19.95
C GLY A 284 40.41 -30.22 -18.91
N ILE A 285 39.88 -30.83 -17.85
CA ILE A 285 40.58 -31.79 -17.02
C ILE A 285 39.56 -32.90 -16.72
N GLN A 286 39.77 -34.07 -17.34
CA GLN A 286 39.10 -35.30 -16.98
C GLN A 286 39.52 -35.67 -15.56
N LEU A 287 38.55 -35.83 -14.65
CA LEU A 287 38.73 -36.60 -13.43
C LEU A 287 37.54 -37.55 -13.25
N SER A 288 37.92 -38.77 -12.92
CA SER A 288 37.21 -40.03 -12.98
C SER A 288 36.21 -40.27 -11.84
N GLN A 289 35.11 -40.91 -12.21
CA GLN A 289 34.30 -41.88 -11.45
C GLN A 289 33.74 -41.49 -10.06
N GLU A 290 32.41 -41.40 -10.03
CA GLU A 290 31.56 -41.41 -8.83
C GLU A 290 31.57 -42.78 -8.13
N LYS A 291 31.54 -42.76 -6.79
CA LYS A 291 30.89 -43.80 -5.97
C LYS A 291 30.15 -43.14 -4.79
N PRO A 292 28.89 -43.51 -4.50
CA PRO A 292 28.16 -43.01 -3.35
C PRO A 292 28.39 -43.94 -2.14
N LEU A 293 28.47 -43.37 -0.93
CA LEU A 293 28.28 -44.15 0.29
C LEU A 293 27.22 -43.51 1.18
N ASN A 294 26.15 -44.26 1.36
CA ASN A 294 25.13 -44.09 2.36
C ASN A 294 25.52 -44.87 3.63
N THR A 295 24.90 -44.49 4.75
CA THR A 295 24.78 -45.19 6.05
C THR A 295 26.01 -45.31 6.95
N LEU A 296 25.91 -44.74 8.15
CA LEU A 296 25.90 -45.51 9.41
C LEU A 296 25.38 -44.64 10.57
N ARG A 297 24.61 -45.29 11.43
CA ARG A 297 23.80 -44.79 12.54
C ARG A 297 24.40 -45.39 13.83
N ASP A 298 24.32 -44.64 14.92
CA ASP A 298 24.36 -45.05 16.33
C ASP A 298 25.64 -45.65 16.96
N GLN A 299 25.75 -45.38 18.28
CA GLN A 299 26.67 -45.87 19.32
C GLN A 299 27.91 -44.98 19.58
N ALA A 300 28.29 -44.62 20.81
CA ALA A 300 27.78 -44.94 22.14
C ALA A 300 28.26 -43.88 23.15
N CYS A 301 27.52 -43.78 24.25
CA CYS A 301 27.83 -43.03 25.47
C CYS A 301 28.71 -43.87 26.43
N SER A 302 29.28 -43.22 27.46
CA SER A 302 30.10 -43.71 28.58
C SER A 302 31.59 -43.84 28.26
N THR A 303 32.50 -43.13 28.93
CA THR A 303 32.95 -43.14 30.33
C THR A 303 33.99 -42.00 30.44
N SER A 304 34.41 -41.38 31.54
CA SER A 304 34.40 -41.62 32.99
C SER A 304 34.63 -40.27 33.69
N ARG A 305 34.07 -40.14 34.91
CA ARG A 305 34.49 -39.17 35.93
C ARG A 305 35.90 -39.51 36.42
N GLU A 306 36.68 -38.48 36.74
CA GLU A 306 37.57 -38.50 37.91
C GLU A 306 37.78 -37.07 38.44
N GLU A 307 37.53 -36.92 39.74
CA GLU A 307 37.71 -35.72 40.54
C GLU A 307 39.17 -35.60 40.97
N HIS A 308 39.72 -34.39 41.07
CA HIS A 308 40.72 -34.08 42.09
C HIS A 308 40.67 -32.61 42.52
N THR A 309 40.96 -32.46 43.80
CA THR A 309 40.67 -31.37 44.75
C THR A 309 41.79 -30.34 44.87
N SER A 310 41.38 -29.10 45.21
CA SER A 310 42.06 -28.03 46.00
C SER A 310 43.57 -28.07 46.31
N ALA A 311 44.28 -26.94 46.11
CA ALA A 311 44.94 -26.15 47.18
C ALA A 311 45.82 -24.96 46.68
N SER A 312 45.59 -23.79 47.30
CA SER A 312 46.50 -22.72 47.77
C SER A 312 47.64 -22.12 46.92
N ALA A 313 47.45 -20.82 46.61
CA ALA A 313 48.23 -19.62 47.03
C ALA A 313 49.77 -19.57 47.01
N SER A 314 50.30 -18.55 46.30
CA SER A 314 51.36 -17.58 46.71
C SER A 314 51.90 -16.85 45.46
N LYS A 315 52.48 -15.64 45.42
CA LYS A 315 52.56 -14.41 46.23
C LYS A 315 53.54 -13.48 45.44
N TRP A 316 53.45 -12.15 45.59
CA TRP A 316 54.39 -11.07 45.15
C TRP A 316 54.32 -10.60 43.68
N GLY A 317 54.34 -9.31 43.34
CA GLY A 317 54.54 -8.10 44.14
C GLY A 317 54.26 -6.82 43.33
N TRP A 318 53.93 -5.74 44.05
CA TRP A 318 53.76 -4.37 43.56
C TRP A 318 55.09 -3.62 43.46
N SER A 319 55.22 -2.67 42.53
CA SER A 319 55.70 -1.31 42.86
C SER A 319 55.55 -0.27 41.72
N HIS A 320 55.02 0.89 42.12
CA HIS A 320 55.19 2.30 41.67
C HIS A 320 54.94 2.72 40.20
N PHE A 321 53.92 3.57 39.89
CA PHE A 321 53.64 5.00 40.17
C PHE A 321 54.18 5.96 39.09
N ASN A 322 53.29 6.61 38.32
CA ASN A 322 53.14 8.08 38.36
C ASN A 322 51.93 8.60 37.55
N GLN A 323 51.30 9.62 38.13
CA GLN A 323 50.13 10.40 37.69
C GLN A 323 50.47 11.50 36.66
N PHE A 324 49.37 12.14 36.16
CA PHE A 324 49.20 13.44 35.48
C PHE A 324 48.78 13.34 34.01
N ASN A 325 47.83 14.11 33.46
CA ASN A 325 46.89 15.13 33.97
C ASN A 325 45.75 15.30 32.95
N ILE A 326 44.61 15.85 33.39
CA ILE A 326 43.48 16.26 32.56
C ILE A 326 43.77 17.62 31.89
N GLY A 327 43.47 17.78 30.61
CA GLY A 327 43.60 19.05 29.88
C GLY A 327 42.86 19.08 28.54
N LYS A 328 42.05 20.13 28.35
CA LYS A 328 41.07 20.44 27.29
C LYS A 328 41.59 20.42 25.83
N GLY A 329 40.68 20.16 24.88
CA GLY A 329 40.80 20.60 23.48
C GLY A 329 39.83 19.89 22.54
N TRP A 330 38.80 20.59 22.05
CA TRP A 330 37.99 20.16 20.91
C TRP A 330 38.69 20.63 19.63
N GLU A 331 39.13 19.71 18.78
CA GLU A 331 39.50 20.01 17.39
C GLU A 331 38.81 19.03 16.44
N TYR A 332 38.13 19.59 15.45
CA TYR A 332 37.55 18.91 14.31
C TYR A 332 38.67 18.33 13.44
N ALA A 333 38.71 17.01 13.29
CA ALA A 333 39.55 16.35 12.29
C ALA A 333 38.66 15.69 11.22
N ASN A 334 38.69 16.28 10.03
CA ASN A 334 38.22 15.69 8.78
C ASN A 334 38.91 14.34 8.54
N PHE A 335 38.17 13.23 8.54
CA PHE A 335 38.71 11.94 8.12
C PHE A 335 38.51 11.73 6.62
N SER A 336 39.58 12.01 5.88
CA SER A 336 39.77 11.60 4.49
C SER A 336 40.03 10.10 4.42
N TYR A 337 39.30 9.40 3.55
CA TYR A 337 39.58 8.02 3.16
C TYR A 337 40.99 7.91 2.58
N LYS A 338 41.91 7.27 3.30
CA LYS A 338 43.11 6.58 2.76
C LYS A 338 43.80 5.78 3.88
N ASN A 339 44.28 4.59 3.51
CA ASN A 339 45.14 3.66 4.27
C ASN A 339 44.41 2.56 5.09
N ILE A 340 43.95 1.53 4.37
CA ILE A 340 43.99 0.15 4.88
C ILE A 340 45.30 -0.44 4.38
N ASN A 341 46.31 -0.56 5.25
CA ASN A 341 47.46 -1.47 5.10
C ASN A 341 48.26 -1.44 6.41
N ALA A 342 47.85 -2.26 7.37
CA ALA A 342 48.69 -2.76 8.48
C ALA A 342 47.90 -3.76 9.32
N CYS A 343 47.79 -5.00 8.84
CA CYS A 343 47.49 -6.17 9.65
C CYS A 343 48.18 -7.38 8.99
N GLU A 344 49.50 -7.40 9.03
CA GLU A 344 50.28 -8.62 8.80
C GLU A 344 50.08 -9.55 10.02
N GLY A 345 49.63 -10.78 9.79
CA GLY A 345 49.70 -11.84 10.80
C GLY A 345 48.45 -12.66 11.11
N ILE A 346 47.33 -12.49 10.39
CA ILE A 346 46.19 -13.42 10.50
C ILE A 346 46.08 -14.21 9.20
N ARG A 347 46.46 -15.50 9.26
CA ARG A 347 46.21 -16.46 8.18
C ARG A 347 44.71 -16.51 7.91
N PHE A 348 44.28 -16.01 6.75
CA PHE A 348 42.93 -16.19 6.25
C PHE A 348 42.66 -17.69 6.09
N CYS A 349 41.74 -18.22 6.89
CA CYS A 349 41.14 -19.53 6.68
C CYS A 349 39.99 -19.34 5.66
N PRO A 350 40.09 -19.84 4.41
CA PRO A 350 39.11 -19.54 3.38
C PRO A 350 37.95 -20.54 3.43
N LEU A 351 37.28 -20.71 4.58
CA LEU A 351 36.14 -21.65 4.70
C LEU A 351 35.12 -21.30 5.81
N TYR A 352 34.96 -20.02 6.16
CA TYR A 352 33.82 -19.59 6.99
C TYR A 352 32.93 -18.62 6.23
N GLN A 353 31.80 -19.15 5.72
CA GLN A 353 30.65 -18.36 5.33
C GLN A 353 30.15 -17.56 6.55
N CYS A 354 30.61 -16.33 6.69
CA CYS A 354 29.98 -15.37 7.59
C CYS A 354 28.55 -15.13 7.09
N HIS A 355 27.59 -15.76 7.76
CA HIS A 355 26.17 -15.45 7.66
C HIS A 355 25.97 -14.04 8.22
N ASN A 356 26.20 -13.01 7.40
CA ASN A 356 25.87 -11.63 7.77
C ASN A 356 24.34 -11.54 7.85
N ILE A 357 23.79 -11.75 9.05
CA ILE A 357 22.44 -11.33 9.39
C ILE A 357 22.44 -9.81 9.24
N ILE A 358 21.93 -9.31 8.11
CA ILE A 358 21.68 -7.89 7.93
C ILE A 358 20.63 -7.54 8.97
N VAL A 359 21.01 -6.78 10.00
CA VAL A 359 20.04 -6.17 10.91
C VAL A 359 19.35 -5.10 10.08
N ASP A 360 18.18 -5.43 9.57
CA ASP A 360 17.39 -4.51 8.76
C ASP A 360 16.94 -3.35 9.66
N CYS A 361 17.47 -2.17 9.37
CA CYS A 361 17.29 -0.95 10.16
C CYS A 361 16.74 0.17 9.28
N GLY A 362 16.27 1.24 9.92
CA GLY A 362 15.64 2.36 9.25
C GLY A 362 14.15 2.48 9.54
N GLN A 363 13.54 3.47 8.88
CA GLN A 363 12.13 3.80 8.99
C GLN A 363 11.29 2.66 8.38
N PRO A 364 10.27 2.16 9.10
CA PRO A 364 9.18 1.37 8.52
C PRO A 364 8.62 2.00 7.24
N GLY A 365 8.60 1.25 6.15
CA GLY A 365 8.30 1.72 4.81
C GLY A 365 9.53 2.12 3.98
N PHE A 366 10.74 2.04 4.54
CA PHE A 366 11.98 2.25 3.79
C PHE A 366 13.11 1.29 4.21
N THR A 367 12.79 0.24 4.97
CA THR A 367 13.80 -0.76 5.31
C THR A 367 14.22 -1.54 4.07
N LEU A 368 15.44 -2.08 4.07
CA LEU A 368 16.00 -2.79 2.92
C LEU A 368 15.17 -4.02 2.58
N SER A 369 14.64 -4.72 3.59
CA SER A 369 13.84 -5.93 3.36
C SER A 369 12.48 -5.63 2.75
N GLU A 370 11.80 -4.54 3.19
CA GLU A 370 10.54 -4.09 2.59
C GLU A 370 10.74 -3.72 1.12
N ARG A 371 11.79 -2.95 0.81
CA ARG A 371 12.15 -2.56 -0.55
C ARG A 371 12.43 -3.76 -1.44
N ARG A 372 13.23 -4.72 -0.97
CA ARG A 372 13.56 -5.95 -1.71
C ARG A 372 12.32 -6.81 -2.00
N ARG A 373 11.45 -7.00 -1.01
CA ARG A 373 10.19 -7.75 -1.22
C ARG A 373 9.29 -7.02 -2.21
N PHE A 374 9.18 -5.70 -2.11
CA PHE A 374 8.41 -4.90 -3.05
C PHE A 374 8.94 -5.04 -4.49
N GLY A 375 10.24 -4.89 -4.70
CA GLY A 375 10.87 -5.10 -6.00
C GLY A 375 10.66 -6.52 -6.55
N ASN A 376 10.71 -7.54 -5.68
CA ASN A 376 10.39 -8.92 -6.08
C ASN A 376 8.92 -9.08 -6.51
N ILE A 377 7.96 -8.47 -5.81
CA ILE A 377 6.54 -8.48 -6.19
C ILE A 377 6.36 -7.83 -7.57
N LEU A 378 6.98 -6.68 -7.82
CA LEU A 378 6.90 -5.99 -9.12
C LEU A 378 7.48 -6.86 -10.26
N SER A 379 8.66 -7.43 -10.03
CA SER A 379 9.34 -8.29 -11.00
C SER A 379 8.51 -9.53 -11.35
N GLN A 380 8.03 -10.26 -10.34
CA GLN A 380 7.28 -11.50 -10.52
C GLN A 380 5.88 -11.26 -11.08
N GLY A 381 5.23 -10.16 -10.71
CA GLY A 381 3.92 -9.75 -11.24
C GLY A 381 3.99 -9.05 -12.61
N LYS A 382 5.20 -8.82 -13.16
CA LYS A 382 5.41 -8.01 -14.37
C LYS A 382 4.67 -6.67 -14.30
N LEU A 383 4.85 -5.98 -13.19
CA LEU A 383 4.21 -4.71 -12.89
C LEU A 383 5.20 -3.56 -13.09
N VAL A 384 4.68 -2.49 -13.68
CA VAL A 384 5.38 -1.24 -13.93
C VAL A 384 4.83 -0.20 -12.96
N ASP A 385 5.73 0.48 -12.23
CA ASP A 385 5.37 1.67 -11.46
C ASP A 385 5.05 2.82 -12.42
N ALA A 386 3.77 3.19 -12.54
CA ALA A 386 3.31 4.15 -13.53
C ALA A 386 3.92 5.56 -13.33
N TYR A 387 4.12 5.98 -12.07
CA TYR A 387 4.75 7.26 -11.78
C TYR A 387 6.20 7.25 -12.25
N ARG A 388 6.97 6.22 -11.90
CA ARG A 388 8.38 6.10 -12.31
C ARG A 388 8.55 5.72 -13.78
N TYR A 389 7.51 5.22 -14.44
CA TYR A 389 7.52 5.03 -15.88
C TYR A 389 7.61 6.37 -16.62
N LEU A 390 6.86 7.38 -16.16
CA LEU A 390 6.83 8.72 -16.76
C LEU A 390 7.89 9.67 -16.17
N HIS A 391 8.05 9.67 -14.84
CA HIS A 391 8.91 10.60 -14.12
C HIS A 391 10.19 9.87 -13.68
N LYS A 392 11.28 10.02 -14.44
CA LYS A 392 12.57 9.36 -14.14
C LYS A 392 13.39 10.08 -13.08
N GLU A 393 13.17 11.37 -12.93
CA GLU A 393 13.95 12.23 -12.05
C GLU A 393 13.24 12.48 -10.71
N LYS A 394 14.03 12.95 -9.74
CA LYS A 394 13.52 13.26 -8.41
C LYS A 394 12.82 14.61 -8.44
N ASP A 395 11.52 14.60 -8.23
CA ASP A 395 10.75 15.82 -8.04
C ASP A 395 10.64 16.13 -6.54
N MET A 396 11.30 17.19 -6.09
CA MET A 396 11.27 17.62 -4.69
C MET A 396 10.03 18.45 -4.33
N ASP A 397 9.23 18.87 -5.31
CA ASP A 397 7.98 19.60 -5.08
C ASP A 397 6.80 18.62 -5.02
N CYS A 398 6.57 17.84 -6.09
CA CYS A 398 5.40 16.99 -6.27
C CYS A 398 5.69 15.48 -6.15
N GLY A 399 6.94 15.05 -5.95
CA GLY A 399 7.32 13.62 -6.06
C GLY A 399 6.99 12.71 -4.87
N PHE A 400 6.24 13.18 -3.87
CA PHE A 400 5.97 12.44 -2.64
C PHE A 400 4.49 12.46 -2.27
N SER A 401 3.96 11.28 -1.94
CA SER A 401 2.54 11.12 -1.62
C SER A 401 2.24 11.28 -0.13
N TRP A 402 3.23 11.07 0.74
CA TRP A 402 3.13 11.24 2.19
C TRP A 402 4.11 12.29 2.69
N SER A 403 3.66 13.09 3.66
CA SER A 403 4.51 14.04 4.36
C SER A 403 4.38 13.92 5.87
N GLY A 404 5.54 13.90 6.52
CA GLY A 404 5.65 13.97 7.96
C GLY A 404 5.04 15.24 8.53
N HIS A 405 4.67 15.16 9.81
CA HIS A 405 4.08 16.29 10.51
C HIS A 405 4.98 17.53 10.41
N PRO A 406 4.43 18.74 10.15
CA PRO A 406 5.23 19.95 9.96
C PRO A 406 6.07 20.35 11.18
N ILE A 407 5.77 19.80 12.35
CA ILE A 407 6.48 20.06 13.60
C ILE A 407 7.15 18.77 14.09
N GLY A 408 8.40 18.89 14.55
CA GLY A 408 9.15 17.79 15.18
C GLY A 408 10.07 17.03 14.21
N LYS A 409 10.40 15.78 14.58
CA LYS A 409 11.43 14.96 13.91
C LYS A 409 11.22 14.78 12.41
N TYR A 410 9.97 14.77 11.95
CA TYR A 410 9.62 14.52 10.55
C TYR A 410 9.35 15.79 9.73
N ARG A 411 9.65 16.99 10.26
CA ARG A 411 9.47 18.24 9.50
C ARG A 411 10.27 18.18 8.18
N GLY A 412 9.56 18.39 7.07
CA GLY A 412 10.12 18.34 5.71
C GLY A 412 10.50 16.93 5.22
N LYS A 413 10.25 15.88 6.02
CA LYS A 413 10.49 14.49 5.65
C LYS A 413 9.26 13.93 4.93
N ARG A 414 9.45 13.57 3.67
CA ARG A 414 8.42 13.09 2.75
C ARG A 414 8.82 11.76 2.13
N MET A 415 7.82 10.93 1.83
CA MET A 415 7.94 9.59 1.26
C MET A 415 6.90 9.40 0.14
N ARG A 416 7.24 8.65 -0.90
CA ARG A 416 6.28 8.17 -1.90
C ARG A 416 5.90 6.74 -1.53
N ILE A 417 4.67 6.58 -1.04
CA ILE A 417 4.14 5.29 -0.55
C ILE A 417 2.78 4.93 -1.15
N ASP A 418 2.18 5.83 -1.93
CA ASP A 418 0.95 5.64 -2.67
C ASP A 418 1.27 5.45 -4.15
N TYR A 419 0.74 4.39 -4.77
CA TYR A 419 1.16 3.96 -6.11
C TYR A 419 -0.02 3.71 -7.04
N PHE A 420 0.27 3.78 -8.34
CA PHE A 420 -0.35 2.96 -9.37
C PHE A 420 0.70 2.05 -9.98
N LEU A 421 0.52 0.74 -9.82
CA LEU A 421 1.31 -0.32 -10.41
C LEU A 421 0.48 -0.97 -11.50
N VAL A 422 0.97 -0.94 -12.73
CA VAL A 422 0.22 -1.31 -13.93
C VAL A 422 0.90 -2.50 -14.58
N SER A 423 0.15 -3.54 -14.96
CA SER A 423 0.71 -4.67 -15.71
C SER A 423 1.46 -4.19 -16.94
N GLU A 424 2.56 -4.86 -17.28
CA GLU A 424 3.39 -4.51 -18.43
C GLU A 424 2.60 -4.41 -19.74
N LYS A 425 1.54 -5.22 -19.89
CA LYS A 425 0.60 -5.21 -21.03
C LYS A 425 -0.14 -3.87 -21.23
N LEU A 426 -0.26 -3.06 -20.18
CA LEU A 426 -0.96 -1.77 -20.19
C LEU A 426 0.02 -0.59 -20.12
N LYS A 427 1.34 -0.81 -20.08
CA LYS A 427 2.33 0.25 -19.85
C LYS A 427 2.28 1.35 -20.90
N ASP A 428 2.08 0.97 -22.17
CA ASP A 428 2.07 1.91 -23.30
C ASP A 428 0.73 2.68 -23.40
N GLN A 429 -0.25 2.32 -22.57
CA GLN A 429 -1.49 3.08 -22.41
C GLN A 429 -1.38 4.14 -21.32
N ILE A 430 -0.28 4.20 -20.54
CA ILE A 430 -0.13 5.18 -19.46
C ILE A 430 0.05 6.58 -20.08
N VAL A 431 -0.96 7.44 -19.91
CA VAL A 431 -0.94 8.83 -20.39
C VAL A 431 -0.35 9.76 -19.35
N SER A 432 -0.83 9.66 -18.11
CA SER A 432 -0.33 10.44 -16.98
C SER A 432 -0.42 9.66 -15.67
N CYS A 433 0.46 9.98 -14.73
CA CYS A 433 0.40 9.48 -13.37
C CYS A 433 0.94 10.58 -12.46
N ASP A 434 0.04 11.30 -11.79
CA ASP A 434 0.37 12.55 -11.11
C ASP A 434 0.13 12.45 -9.60
N ILE A 435 1.02 13.05 -8.81
CA ILE A 435 0.89 13.18 -7.37
C ILE A 435 0.46 14.62 -7.08
N HIS A 436 -0.67 14.80 -6.39
CA HIS A 436 -1.35 16.10 -6.29
C HIS A 436 -0.98 16.91 -5.04
N GLY A 437 0.02 16.46 -4.28
CA GLY A 437 0.50 17.14 -3.08
C GLY A 437 1.78 17.91 -3.33
N ARG A 438 1.90 19.11 -2.72
CA ARG A 438 3.07 19.98 -2.90
C ARG A 438 3.57 20.61 -1.62
N GLY A 439 4.87 20.91 -1.63
CA GLY A 439 5.55 21.67 -0.58
C GLY A 439 5.53 21.01 0.81
N ILE A 440 5.98 21.77 1.80
CA ILE A 440 5.97 21.39 3.22
C ILE A 440 4.68 21.80 3.95
N GLU A 441 3.88 22.68 3.32
CA GLU A 441 2.64 23.23 3.86
C GLU A 441 1.42 22.33 3.56
N LEU A 442 1.64 21.15 2.97
CA LEU A 442 0.61 20.13 2.70
C LEU A 442 -0.50 20.62 1.75
N GLU A 443 -0.15 21.43 0.75
CA GLU A 443 -1.09 21.81 -0.30
C GLU A 443 -1.51 20.57 -1.11
N GLY A 444 -2.81 20.39 -1.32
CA GLY A 444 -3.34 19.22 -2.06
C GLY A 444 -3.44 17.92 -1.24
N PHE A 445 -3.23 17.98 0.08
CA PHE A 445 -3.38 16.82 0.97
C PHE A 445 -4.80 16.67 1.57
N TYR A 446 -5.64 17.69 1.41
CA TYR A 446 -7.05 17.69 1.86
C TYR A 446 -7.20 17.28 3.34
N GLY A 447 -6.31 17.79 4.19
CA GLY A 447 -6.26 17.54 5.63
C GLY A 447 -5.67 16.19 6.06
N SER A 448 -5.41 15.28 5.11
CA SER A 448 -4.64 14.06 5.35
C SER A 448 -3.13 14.38 5.42
N ASP A 449 -2.33 13.42 5.87
CA ASP A 449 -0.87 13.39 5.68
C ASP A 449 -0.45 12.70 4.38
N HIS A 450 -1.43 12.22 3.60
CA HIS A 450 -1.27 11.79 2.22
C HIS A 450 -2.03 12.66 1.23
N CYS A 451 -1.47 12.90 0.05
CA CYS A 451 -2.16 13.53 -1.07
C CYS A 451 -2.71 12.48 -2.05
N PRO A 452 -3.72 12.81 -2.87
CA PRO A 452 -4.19 11.92 -3.91
C PRO A 452 -3.14 11.71 -5.01
N VAL A 453 -3.14 10.52 -5.57
CA VAL A 453 -2.40 10.18 -6.80
C VAL A 453 -3.44 9.86 -7.87
N SER A 454 -3.24 10.32 -9.12
CA SER A 454 -4.09 9.99 -10.26
C SER A 454 -3.35 9.17 -11.31
N LEU A 455 -4.08 8.38 -12.09
CA LEU A 455 -3.62 7.68 -13.28
C LEU A 455 -4.63 7.89 -14.40
N GLU A 456 -4.17 8.24 -15.59
CA GLU A 456 -4.96 8.24 -16.82
C GLU A 456 -4.39 7.23 -17.82
N LEU A 457 -5.27 6.40 -18.38
CA LEU A 457 -4.95 5.48 -19.46
C LEU A 457 -5.57 5.94 -20.79
N SER A 458 -4.88 5.70 -21.90
CA SER A 458 -5.37 5.98 -23.25
C SER A 458 -6.52 5.04 -23.64
N GLU A 459 -7.21 5.37 -24.72
CA GLU A 459 -8.00 4.36 -25.45
C GLU A 459 -7.07 3.29 -26.03
N GLU A 460 -7.56 2.05 -26.14
CA GLU A 460 -6.85 1.00 -26.85
C GLU A 460 -6.76 1.39 -28.34
N VAL A 461 -5.54 1.51 -28.84
CA VAL A 461 -5.30 1.61 -30.28
C VAL A 461 -5.28 0.18 -30.80
N GLU A 462 -6.32 -0.22 -31.56
CA GLU A 462 -6.27 -1.46 -32.33
C GLU A 462 -5.02 -1.42 -33.21
N ALA A 463 -4.13 -2.41 -33.07
CA ALA A 463 -3.07 -2.61 -34.04
C ALA A 463 -3.73 -2.75 -35.43
N PRO A 464 -3.19 -2.08 -36.47
CA PRO A 464 -3.77 -2.18 -37.81
C PRO A 464 -3.83 -3.66 -38.20
N LYS A 465 -5.04 -4.16 -38.47
CA LYS A 465 -5.23 -5.53 -38.96
C LYS A 465 -4.30 -5.73 -40.17
N PRO A 466 -3.50 -6.81 -40.21
CA PRO A 466 -2.67 -7.07 -41.38
C PRO A 466 -3.59 -7.11 -42.58
N LYS A 467 -3.32 -6.24 -43.57
CA LYS A 467 -4.05 -6.25 -44.84
C LYS A 467 -3.94 -7.67 -45.39
N SER A 468 -5.07 -8.35 -45.51
CA SER A 468 -5.14 -9.61 -46.23
C SER A 468 -4.61 -9.33 -47.64
N SER A 469 -3.47 -9.91 -47.97
CA SER A 469 -2.98 -9.96 -49.34
C SER A 469 -3.99 -10.79 -50.13
N ASN A 470 -4.81 -10.13 -50.95
CA ASN A 470 -5.54 -10.75 -52.03
C ASN A 470 -4.60 -11.10 -53.19
#